data_AF-A0A318E8V8-F1
#
_entry.id   AF-A0A318E8V8-F1
#
_cell.length_a   1.000
_cell.length_b   1.000
_cell.length_c   1.000
_cell.angle_alpha   90.00
_cell.angle_beta   90.00
_cell.angle_gamma   90.00
#
_symmetry.space_group_name_H-M   'P 1'
#
loop_
_entity.id
_entity.type
_entity.pdbx_description
1 polymer ?
#
loop_
_entity_poly.entity_id
_entity_poly.type
_entity_poly.pdbx_seq_one_letter_code
_entity_poly.pdbx_strand_id
1 'polypeptide(L)'
;MKTDSGVAPGTATLRGKAAAAPQTGRQRLMAAALQLAATTRSLASLGLREVARQAGLNPNTFYRHFKNFDDLGLAVIEELAGELRQGLRERRRRPLGDALRLDAAKDPLELMRRAEGIIQESVALVLEFVTEHQQAYVVGIRELHGTSPVLRGALRKVFDELATDMAEDMLEIVPPQFVDAQAVHGIAAVVIREMAFYSLDYLEQPARRDQIRTEAQRFILMLLWGGMAMRMPQVLAARAR
;
A
#
# COMPACT_ATOMS: atom_id res chain seq x y z
N MET A 1 2.31 52.86 -4.73
CA MET A 1 3.20 51.89 -5.40
C MET A 1 2.51 50.53 -5.35
N LYS A 2 2.03 50.03 -6.48
CA LYS A 2 1.46 48.68 -6.65
C LYS A 2 2.63 47.70 -6.75
N THR A 3 2.61 46.61 -5.98
CA THR A 3 3.14 45.32 -6.41
C THR A 3 2.32 44.21 -5.76
N ASP A 4 1.82 43.38 -6.66
CA ASP A 4 0.98 42.20 -6.56
C ASP A 4 1.86 40.94 -6.37
N SER A 5 1.21 39.78 -6.25
CA SER A 5 1.71 38.38 -6.18
C SER A 5 2.07 37.85 -4.78
N GLY A 6 1.39 36.87 -4.16
CA GLY A 6 0.36 35.96 -4.64
C GLY A 6 0.96 34.70 -5.26
N VAL A 7 1.30 33.70 -4.45
CA VAL A 7 1.24 32.26 -4.80
C VAL A 7 1.04 31.44 -3.51
N ALA A 8 -0.18 30.95 -3.31
CA ALA A 8 -0.46 29.88 -2.36
C ALA A 8 -0.03 28.54 -2.98
N PRO A 9 0.58 27.60 -2.22
CA PRO A 9 0.89 26.28 -2.76
C PRO A 9 -0.42 25.52 -3.01
N GLY A 10 -0.59 25.10 -4.26
CA GLY A 10 -1.79 24.43 -4.74
C GLY A 10 -2.06 23.12 -3.99
N THR A 11 -3.12 23.12 -3.20
CA THR A 11 -3.83 21.89 -2.83
C THR A 11 -4.45 21.31 -4.09
N ALA A 12 -3.76 20.36 -4.72
CA ALA A 12 -4.31 19.51 -5.76
C ALA A 12 -5.50 18.75 -5.17
N THR A 13 -6.67 19.37 -5.28
CA THR A 13 -7.94 18.83 -4.82
C THR A 13 -8.25 17.65 -5.73
N LEU A 14 -8.22 16.42 -5.18
CA LEU A 14 -8.80 15.22 -5.79
C LEU A 14 -10.34 15.35 -5.85
N ARG A 15 -10.85 16.38 -6.54
CA ARG A 15 -12.25 16.49 -6.96
C ARG A 15 -12.36 15.97 -8.39
N GLY A 16 -12.20 14.65 -8.52
CA GLY A 16 -12.73 13.89 -9.63
C GLY A 16 -14.03 13.24 -9.20
N LYS A 17 -15.16 13.83 -9.59
CA LYS A 17 -16.51 13.30 -9.40
C LYS A 17 -16.57 11.82 -9.81
N ALA A 18 -16.98 10.96 -8.88
CA ALA A 18 -17.41 9.60 -9.15
C ALA A 18 -18.56 9.60 -10.18
N ALA A 19 -18.24 9.33 -11.44
CA ALA A 19 -19.17 8.61 -12.30
C ALA A 19 -18.90 7.14 -12.02
N ALA A 20 -19.73 6.51 -11.18
CA ALA A 20 -19.68 5.06 -11.00
C ALA A 20 -19.88 4.43 -12.38
N ALA A 21 -18.81 3.85 -12.93
CA ALA A 21 -18.88 3.03 -14.13
C ALA A 21 -20.00 1.98 -13.92
N PRO A 22 -20.70 1.53 -14.99
CA PRO A 22 -21.72 0.50 -14.85
C PRO A 22 -21.10 -0.73 -14.20
N GLN A 23 -21.42 -0.95 -12.91
CA GLN A 23 -20.87 -2.07 -12.17
C GLN A 23 -21.42 -3.36 -12.77
N THR A 24 -20.53 -4.18 -13.30
CA THR A 24 -20.88 -5.51 -13.82
C THR A 24 -21.51 -6.36 -12.71
N GLY A 25 -22.27 -7.40 -13.08
CA GLY A 25 -22.79 -8.36 -12.09
C GLY A 25 -21.70 -8.92 -11.18
N ARG A 26 -20.50 -9.15 -11.72
CA ARG A 26 -19.29 -9.55 -10.98
C ARG A 26 -18.92 -8.51 -9.91
N GLN A 27 -18.75 -7.24 -10.30
CA GLN A 27 -18.37 -6.15 -9.37
C GLN A 27 -19.42 -5.90 -8.29
N ARG A 28 -20.71 -5.97 -8.63
CA ARG A 28 -21.81 -5.82 -7.65
C ARG A 28 -21.78 -6.92 -6.59
N LEU A 29 -21.48 -8.17 -6.99
CA LEU A 29 -21.34 -9.29 -6.05
C LEU A 29 -20.13 -9.11 -5.14
N MET A 30 -19.00 -8.67 -5.68
CA MET A 30 -17.78 -8.40 -4.90
C MET A 30 -18.01 -7.29 -3.86
N ALA A 31 -18.58 -6.16 -4.29
CA ALA A 31 -18.90 -5.04 -3.40
C ALA A 31 -19.90 -5.46 -2.29
N ALA A 32 -20.94 -6.22 -2.64
CA ALA A 32 -21.92 -6.72 -1.68
C ALA A 32 -21.29 -7.67 -0.64
N ALA A 33 -20.42 -8.58 -1.07
CA ALA A 33 -19.72 -9.49 -0.16
C ALA A 33 -18.82 -8.72 0.82
N LEU A 34 -18.07 -7.72 0.33
CA LEU A 34 -17.22 -6.86 1.16
C LEU A 34 -18.01 -6.06 2.19
N GLN A 35 -19.14 -5.47 1.78
CA GLN A 35 -20.03 -4.73 2.70
C GLN A 35 -20.53 -5.62 3.84
N LEU A 36 -21.00 -6.83 3.52
CA LEU A 36 -21.51 -7.77 4.50
C LEU A 36 -20.40 -8.31 5.42
N ALA A 37 -19.22 -8.59 4.87
CA ALA A 37 -18.08 -9.09 5.65
C ALA A 37 -17.45 -8.01 6.57
N ALA A 38 -17.42 -6.75 6.13
CA ALA A 38 -16.90 -5.66 6.96
C ALA A 38 -17.76 -5.44 8.22
N THR A 39 -19.08 -5.53 8.08
CA THR A 39 -20.04 -5.13 9.14
C THR A 39 -20.35 -6.25 10.12
N THR A 40 -20.40 -7.50 9.65
CA THR A 40 -21.13 -8.55 10.38
C THR A 40 -20.28 -9.77 10.75
N ARG A 41 -19.50 -10.35 9.81
CA ARG A 41 -18.80 -11.65 10.00
C ARG A 41 -17.65 -11.86 8.99
N SER A 42 -16.85 -12.93 9.11
CA SER A 42 -15.84 -13.33 8.09
C SER A 42 -16.49 -13.73 6.75
N LEU A 43 -15.75 -13.62 5.64
CA LEU A 43 -16.26 -13.96 4.29
C LEU A 43 -16.75 -15.41 4.23
N ALA A 44 -16.08 -16.32 4.94
CA ALA A 44 -16.41 -17.74 4.99
C ALA A 44 -17.80 -18.05 5.58
N SER A 45 -18.42 -17.11 6.29
CA SER A 45 -19.72 -17.30 6.95
C SER A 45 -20.89 -16.64 6.22
N LEU A 46 -20.62 -15.97 5.08
CA LEU A 46 -21.66 -15.30 4.30
C LEU A 46 -22.54 -16.30 3.55
N GLY A 47 -23.84 -16.02 3.50
CA GLY A 47 -24.77 -16.78 2.67
C GLY A 47 -24.79 -16.28 1.23
N LEU A 48 -24.76 -17.19 0.25
CA LEU A 48 -24.86 -16.83 -1.18
C LEU A 48 -26.11 -15.99 -1.49
N ARG A 49 -27.27 -16.41 -0.98
CA ARG A 49 -28.54 -15.70 -1.18
C ARG A 49 -28.52 -14.31 -0.57
N GLU A 50 -27.84 -14.16 0.57
CA GLU A 50 -27.68 -12.89 1.26
C GLU A 50 -26.85 -11.92 0.40
N VAL A 51 -25.71 -12.38 -0.13
CA VAL A 51 -24.84 -11.60 -1.02
C VAL A 51 -25.55 -11.22 -2.31
N ALA A 52 -26.25 -12.16 -2.95
CA ALA A 52 -27.01 -11.86 -4.17
C ALA A 52 -28.13 -10.83 -3.90
N ARG A 53 -28.83 -10.93 -2.77
CA ARG A 53 -29.84 -9.96 -2.35
C ARG A 53 -29.23 -8.58 -2.10
N GLN A 54 -28.12 -8.50 -1.36
CA GLN A 54 -27.39 -7.25 -1.13
C GLN A 54 -26.89 -6.63 -2.45
N ALA A 55 -26.45 -7.46 -3.39
CA ALA A 55 -26.04 -7.03 -4.72
C ALA A 55 -27.21 -6.62 -5.61
N GLY A 56 -28.47 -6.88 -5.23
CA GLY A 56 -29.66 -6.66 -6.06
C GLY A 56 -29.71 -7.54 -7.30
N LEU A 57 -29.26 -8.80 -7.17
CA LEU A 57 -29.15 -9.79 -8.24
C LEU A 57 -29.88 -11.09 -7.87
N ASN A 58 -30.23 -11.88 -8.89
CA ASN A 58 -30.74 -13.23 -8.68
C ASN A 58 -29.62 -14.13 -8.09
N PRO A 59 -29.89 -14.99 -7.09
CA PRO A 59 -28.91 -15.94 -6.56
C PRO A 59 -28.15 -16.76 -7.61
N ASN A 60 -28.82 -17.16 -8.71
CA ASN A 60 -28.20 -17.91 -9.79
C ASN A 60 -27.12 -17.10 -10.54
N THR A 61 -27.16 -15.76 -10.48
CA THR A 61 -26.12 -14.91 -11.05
C THR A 61 -24.77 -15.09 -10.36
N PHE A 62 -24.74 -15.51 -9.09
CA PHE A 62 -23.49 -15.80 -8.39
C PHE A 62 -22.66 -16.83 -9.14
N TYR A 63 -23.26 -17.98 -9.47
CA TYR A 63 -22.58 -19.09 -10.14
C TYR A 63 -22.15 -18.79 -11.57
N ARG A 64 -22.66 -17.71 -12.17
CA ARG A 64 -22.18 -17.23 -13.48
C ARG A 64 -20.84 -16.52 -13.40
N HIS A 65 -20.47 -16.03 -12.22
CA HIS A 65 -19.25 -15.24 -12.02
C HIS A 65 -18.26 -15.94 -11.10
N PHE A 66 -18.73 -16.69 -10.10
CA PHE A 66 -17.89 -17.30 -9.07
C PHE A 66 -18.34 -18.72 -8.75
N LYS A 67 -17.38 -19.63 -8.59
CA LYS A 67 -17.64 -21.02 -8.22
C LYS A 67 -18.04 -21.15 -6.75
N ASN A 68 -17.40 -20.36 -5.89
CA ASN A 68 -17.59 -20.33 -4.44
C ASN A 68 -17.07 -19.00 -3.85
N PHE A 69 -17.10 -18.86 -2.53
CA PHE A 69 -16.65 -17.65 -1.85
C PHE A 69 -15.13 -17.45 -1.87
N ASP A 70 -14.34 -18.53 -1.94
CA ASP A 70 -12.88 -18.39 -2.11
C ASP A 70 -12.57 -17.78 -3.48
N ASP A 71 -13.24 -18.23 -4.55
CA ASP A 71 -13.10 -17.68 -5.91
C ASP A 71 -13.49 -16.20 -5.98
N LEU A 72 -14.56 -15.80 -5.29
CA LEU A 72 -14.93 -14.40 -5.13
C LEU A 72 -13.86 -13.61 -4.36
N GLY A 73 -13.36 -14.16 -3.24
CA GLY A 73 -12.34 -13.50 -2.42
C GLY A 73 -11.02 -13.33 -3.18
N LEU A 74 -10.60 -14.35 -3.94
CA LEU A 74 -9.43 -14.29 -4.82
C LEU A 74 -9.56 -13.17 -5.85
N ALA A 75 -10.73 -13.07 -6.50
CA ALA A 75 -11.02 -12.01 -7.45
C ALA A 75 -10.95 -10.61 -6.82
N VAL A 76 -11.41 -10.44 -5.58
CA VAL A 76 -11.29 -9.18 -4.84
C VAL A 76 -9.83 -8.85 -4.53
N ILE A 77 -9.07 -9.84 -4.04
CA ILE A 77 -7.66 -9.66 -3.70
C ILE A 77 -6.86 -9.27 -4.94
N GLU A 78 -7.07 -9.95 -6.07
CA GLU A 78 -6.36 -9.69 -7.33
C GLU A 78 -6.64 -8.27 -7.88
N GLU A 79 -7.90 -7.85 -7.88
CA GLU A 79 -8.31 -6.52 -8.38
C GLU A 79 -7.66 -5.41 -7.54
N LEU A 80 -7.77 -5.49 -6.21
CA LEU A 80 -7.25 -4.46 -5.30
C LEU A 80 -5.72 -4.46 -5.21
N ALA A 81 -5.09 -5.63 -5.22
CA ALA A 81 -3.63 -5.72 -5.24
C ALA A 81 -3.08 -5.12 -6.54
N GLY A 82 -3.75 -5.37 -7.67
CA GLY A 82 -3.41 -4.77 -8.96
C GLY A 82 -3.50 -3.25 -8.94
N GLU A 83 -4.62 -2.71 -8.47
CA GLU A 83 -4.84 -1.25 -8.34
C GLU A 83 -3.80 -0.59 -7.42
N LEU A 84 -3.55 -1.17 -6.24
CA LEU A 84 -2.56 -0.63 -5.31
C LEU A 84 -1.15 -0.65 -5.90
N ARG A 85 -0.72 -1.79 -6.47
CA ARG A 85 0.62 -1.91 -7.10
C ARG A 85 0.77 -0.93 -8.26
N GLN A 86 -0.27 -0.72 -9.07
CA GLN A 86 -0.24 0.25 -10.15
C GLN A 86 -0.08 1.68 -9.61
N GLY A 87 -0.91 2.10 -8.64
CA GLY A 87 -0.83 3.44 -8.06
C GLY A 87 0.52 3.73 -7.41
N LEU A 88 1.04 2.75 -6.66
CA LEU A 88 2.38 2.77 -6.08
C LEU A 88 3.47 2.96 -7.15
N ARG A 89 3.45 2.18 -8.23
CA ARG A 89 4.42 2.28 -9.33
C ARG A 89 4.36 3.62 -10.07
N GLU A 90 3.16 4.12 -10.36
CA GLU A 90 2.97 5.40 -11.05
C GLU A 90 3.55 6.57 -10.27
N ARG A 91 3.37 6.56 -8.95
CA ARG A 91 3.84 7.64 -8.08
C ARG A 91 5.33 7.59 -7.83
N ARG A 92 5.94 6.40 -7.81
CA ARG A 92 7.41 6.26 -7.71
C ARG A 92 8.16 6.61 -8.98
N ARG A 93 7.57 6.42 -10.16
CA ARG A 93 8.26 6.69 -11.45
C ARG A 93 8.82 8.11 -11.58
N ARG A 94 8.14 9.12 -11.02
CA ARG A 94 8.62 10.51 -11.07
C ARG A 94 9.82 10.74 -10.13
N PRO A 95 9.73 10.51 -8.81
CA PRO A 95 10.86 10.69 -7.90
C PRO A 95 12.07 9.81 -8.23
N LEU A 96 11.85 8.57 -8.69
CA LEU A 96 12.93 7.63 -9.02
C LEU A 96 13.75 8.08 -10.24
N GLY A 97 13.07 8.56 -11.29
CA GLY A 97 13.73 9.13 -12.47
C GLY A 97 14.54 10.39 -12.16
N ASP A 98 14.17 11.14 -11.12
CA ASP A 98 14.93 12.30 -10.64
C ASP A 98 16.05 11.89 -9.68
N ALA A 99 15.89 10.82 -8.90
CA ALA A 99 16.89 10.28 -7.97
C ALA A 99 18.08 9.66 -8.70
N LEU A 100 17.85 8.91 -9.77
CA LEU A 100 18.90 8.32 -10.62
C LEU A 100 19.80 9.37 -11.30
N ARG A 101 19.40 10.65 -11.30
CA ARG A 101 20.21 11.76 -11.81
C ARG A 101 21.18 12.35 -10.79
N LEU A 102 21.09 11.94 -9.52
CA LEU A 102 21.97 12.43 -8.47
C LEU A 102 23.20 11.56 -8.31
N ASP A 103 24.33 12.22 -8.15
CA ASP A 103 25.55 11.58 -7.68
C ASP A 103 25.50 11.49 -6.15
N ALA A 104 24.99 10.38 -5.62
CA ALA A 104 24.85 10.13 -4.18
C ALA A 104 26.16 10.29 -3.39
N ALA A 105 27.31 10.21 -4.08
CA ALA A 105 28.62 10.45 -3.46
C ALA A 105 28.91 11.93 -3.19
N LYS A 106 28.23 12.86 -3.88
CA LYS A 106 28.46 14.31 -3.79
C LYS A 106 27.58 15.02 -2.77
N ASP A 107 26.35 14.53 -2.55
CA ASP A 107 25.45 15.13 -1.55
C ASP A 107 24.60 14.07 -0.82
N PRO A 108 25.14 13.48 0.27
CA PRO A 108 24.41 12.53 1.09
C PRO A 108 23.15 13.13 1.74
N LEU A 109 23.16 14.42 2.08
CA LEU A 109 22.03 15.07 2.75
C LEU A 109 20.84 15.25 1.81
N GLU A 110 21.10 15.58 0.55
CA GLU A 110 20.07 15.64 -0.50
C GLU A 110 19.45 14.26 -0.77
N LEU A 111 20.26 13.19 -0.79
CA LEU A 111 19.74 11.83 -0.88
C LEU A 111 18.79 11.52 0.29
N MET A 112 19.15 11.92 1.51
CA MET A 112 18.30 11.72 2.68
C MET A 112 16.97 12.48 2.59
N ARG A 113 16.99 13.75 2.18
CA ARG A 113 15.77 14.56 2.00
C ARG A 113 14.84 13.97 0.93
N ARG A 114 15.41 13.44 -0.15
CA ARG A 114 14.62 12.79 -1.20
C ARG A 114 14.02 11.47 -0.76
N ALA A 115 14.79 10.63 -0.07
CA ALA A 115 14.25 9.41 0.52
C ALA A 115 13.08 9.72 1.46
N GLU A 116 13.20 10.77 2.27
CA GLU A 116 12.10 11.25 3.11
C GLU A 116 10.88 11.68 2.28
N GLY A 117 11.05 12.48 1.22
CA GLY A 117 9.96 12.87 0.33
C GLY A 117 9.23 11.68 -0.31
N ILE A 118 9.98 10.70 -0.80
CA ILE A 118 9.42 9.46 -1.39
C ILE A 118 8.62 8.67 -0.36
N ILE A 119 9.13 8.55 0.87
CA ILE A 119 8.45 7.87 1.97
C ILE A 119 7.15 8.61 2.32
N GLN A 120 7.20 9.94 2.40
CA GLN A 120 6.02 10.76 2.72
C GLN A 120 4.91 10.56 1.68
N GLU A 121 5.24 10.63 0.39
CA GLU A 121 4.29 10.42 -0.71
C GLU A 121 3.75 8.99 -0.76
N SER A 122 4.62 7.99 -0.54
CA SER A 122 4.24 6.57 -0.58
C SER A 122 3.30 6.22 0.56
N VAL A 123 3.59 6.68 1.79
CA VAL A 123 2.71 6.48 2.95
C VAL A 123 1.36 7.17 2.73
N ALA A 124 1.36 8.41 2.23
CA ALA A 124 0.13 9.11 1.92
C ALA A 124 -0.73 8.34 0.91
N LEU A 125 -0.13 7.84 -0.17
CA LEU A 125 -0.84 7.04 -1.17
C LEU A 125 -1.49 5.79 -0.59
N VAL A 126 -0.74 5.03 0.22
CA VAL A 126 -1.29 3.81 0.83
C VAL A 126 -2.44 4.17 1.75
N LEU A 127 -2.31 5.20 2.60
CA LEU A 127 -3.36 5.62 3.53
C LEU A 127 -4.60 6.17 2.81
N GLU A 128 -4.43 6.86 1.67
CA GLU A 128 -5.52 7.27 0.79
C GLU A 128 -6.22 6.05 0.18
N PHE A 129 -5.46 5.12 -0.40
CA PHE A 129 -5.99 3.90 -1.01
C PHE A 129 -6.80 3.06 -0.02
N VAL A 130 -6.29 2.82 1.19
CA VAL A 130 -7.04 2.04 2.20
C VAL A 130 -8.29 2.77 2.67
N THR A 131 -8.32 4.12 2.60
CA THR A 131 -9.53 4.91 2.90
C THR A 131 -10.57 4.74 1.80
N GLU A 132 -10.16 4.75 0.53
CA GLU A 132 -11.05 4.51 -0.61
C GLU A 132 -11.62 3.08 -0.63
N HIS A 133 -10.83 2.10 -0.19
CA HIS A 133 -11.17 0.67 -0.19
C HIS A 133 -11.34 0.08 1.22
N GLN A 134 -11.83 0.86 2.19
CA GLN A 134 -11.87 0.52 3.63
C GLN A 134 -12.44 -0.87 3.92
N GLN A 135 -13.59 -1.21 3.33
CA GLN A 135 -14.25 -2.49 3.60
C GLN A 135 -13.39 -3.67 3.18
N ALA A 136 -12.78 -3.57 2.00
CA ALA A 136 -11.89 -4.62 1.51
C ALA A 136 -10.64 -4.76 2.36
N TYR A 137 -10.10 -3.63 2.83
CA TYR A 137 -8.93 -3.62 3.68
C TYR A 137 -9.17 -4.32 5.02
N VAL A 138 -10.24 -3.95 5.73
CA VAL A 138 -10.63 -4.55 7.01
C VAL A 138 -10.86 -6.05 6.84
N VAL A 139 -11.55 -6.45 5.78
CA VAL A 139 -11.79 -7.87 5.47
C VAL A 139 -10.47 -8.59 5.17
N GLY A 140 -9.60 -8.01 4.34
CA GLY A 140 -8.30 -8.59 3.98
C GLY A 140 -7.41 -8.85 5.20
N ILE A 141 -7.31 -7.89 6.13
CA ILE A 141 -6.51 -8.07 7.36
C ILE A 141 -7.08 -9.18 8.25
N ARG A 142 -8.41 -9.32 8.34
CA ARG A 142 -9.03 -10.44 9.06
C ARG A 142 -8.75 -11.77 8.38
N GLU A 143 -8.90 -11.84 7.06
CA GLU A 143 -8.70 -13.08 6.29
C GLU A 143 -7.24 -13.53 6.21
N LEU A 144 -6.24 -12.65 6.42
CA LEU A 144 -4.84 -13.05 6.62
C LEU A 144 -4.66 -14.10 7.73
N HIS A 145 -5.54 -14.05 8.73
CA HIS A 145 -5.61 -15.00 9.84
C HIS A 145 -6.94 -15.78 9.86
N GLY A 146 -7.72 -15.67 8.79
CA GLY A 146 -9.03 -16.30 8.63
C GLY A 146 -8.93 -17.80 8.42
N THR A 147 -10.07 -18.47 8.27
CA THR A 147 -10.13 -19.93 8.20
C THR A 147 -9.76 -20.48 6.81
N SER A 148 -9.93 -19.72 5.73
CA SER A 148 -9.65 -20.16 4.36
C SER A 148 -8.14 -20.18 4.05
N PRO A 149 -7.52 -21.36 3.85
CA PRO A 149 -6.11 -21.44 3.47
C PRO A 149 -5.82 -20.82 2.10
N VAL A 150 -6.81 -20.82 1.20
CA VAL A 150 -6.72 -20.27 -0.15
C VAL A 150 -6.57 -18.75 -0.08
N LEU A 151 -7.47 -18.07 0.64
CA LEU A 151 -7.41 -16.62 0.81
C LEU A 151 -6.17 -16.19 1.60
N ARG A 152 -5.81 -16.92 2.66
CA ARG A 152 -4.55 -16.68 3.39
C ARG A 152 -3.32 -16.75 2.48
N GLY A 153 -3.25 -17.77 1.63
CA GLY A 153 -2.15 -17.94 0.68
C GLY A 153 -2.07 -16.80 -0.33
N ALA A 154 -3.22 -16.40 -0.89
CA ALA A 154 -3.29 -15.29 -1.83
C ALA A 154 -2.89 -13.95 -1.21
N LEU A 155 -3.38 -13.63 0.00
CA LEU A 155 -3.00 -12.41 0.71
C LEU A 155 -1.51 -12.39 1.07
N ARG A 156 -0.93 -13.51 1.54
CA ARG A 156 0.51 -13.60 1.80
C ARG A 156 1.33 -13.34 0.53
N LYS A 157 0.91 -13.92 -0.60
CA LYS A 157 1.54 -13.67 -1.89
C LYS A 157 1.50 -12.19 -2.27
N VAL A 158 0.39 -11.50 -2.03
CA VAL A 158 0.31 -10.04 -2.26
C VAL A 158 1.31 -9.27 -1.40
N PHE A 159 1.47 -9.63 -0.13
CA PHE A 159 2.45 -8.99 0.76
C PHE A 159 3.88 -9.24 0.27
N ASP A 160 4.20 -10.47 -0.13
CA ASP A 160 5.52 -10.84 -0.65
C ASP A 160 5.84 -10.10 -1.97
N GLU A 161 4.85 -9.96 -2.85
CA GLU A 161 4.97 -9.21 -4.10
C GLU A 161 5.16 -7.71 -3.86
N LEU A 162 4.41 -7.11 -2.92
CA LEU A 162 4.57 -5.71 -2.53
C LEU A 162 5.94 -5.45 -1.90
N ALA A 163 6.43 -6.38 -1.08
CA ALA A 163 7.75 -6.28 -0.46
C ALA A 163 8.87 -6.42 -1.50
N THR A 164 8.68 -7.29 -2.49
CA THR A 164 9.61 -7.45 -3.61
C THR A 164 9.66 -6.18 -4.46
N ASP A 165 8.50 -5.65 -4.88
CA ASP A 165 8.43 -4.39 -5.64
C ASP A 165 9.13 -3.26 -4.86
N MET A 166 8.84 -3.10 -3.57
CA MET A 166 9.46 -2.07 -2.73
C MET A 166 10.98 -2.24 -2.60
N ALA A 167 11.46 -3.49 -2.45
CA ALA A 167 12.89 -3.75 -2.36
C ALA A 167 13.63 -3.40 -3.65
N GLU A 168 13.03 -3.70 -4.82
CA GLU A 168 13.56 -3.31 -6.12
C GLU A 168 13.65 -1.77 -6.22
N ASP A 169 12.60 -1.05 -5.85
CA ASP A 169 12.61 0.42 -5.86
C ASP A 169 13.70 0.99 -4.93
N MET A 170 13.88 0.40 -3.74
CA MET A 170 14.89 0.84 -2.78
C MET A 170 16.31 0.61 -3.30
N LEU A 171 16.57 -0.51 -3.98
CA LEU A 171 17.88 -0.83 -4.55
C LEU A 171 18.28 0.10 -5.70
N GLU A 172 17.31 0.67 -6.40
CA GLU A 172 17.57 1.69 -7.41
C GLU A 172 17.94 3.06 -6.81
N ILE A 173 17.43 3.38 -5.61
CA ILE A 173 17.66 4.67 -4.95
C ILE A 173 18.89 4.63 -4.04
N VAL A 174 19.07 3.53 -3.31
CA VAL A 174 20.07 3.41 -2.25
C VAL A 174 21.30 2.71 -2.80
N PRO A 175 22.45 3.39 -2.87
CA PRO A 175 23.66 2.79 -3.38
C PRO A 175 24.08 1.55 -2.54
N PRO A 176 24.57 0.47 -3.18
CA PRO A 176 24.87 -0.80 -2.52
C PRO A 176 26.00 -0.69 -1.48
N GLN A 177 26.80 0.38 -1.51
CA GLN A 177 27.79 0.64 -0.45
C GLN A 177 27.16 0.98 0.90
N PHE A 178 25.91 1.43 0.93
CA PHE A 178 25.24 1.84 2.17
C PHE A 178 24.33 0.75 2.72
N VAL A 179 23.68 -0.06 1.89
CA VAL A 179 22.81 -1.16 2.36
C VAL A 179 22.97 -2.37 1.45
N ASP A 180 23.02 -3.57 2.02
CA ASP A 180 23.01 -4.79 1.21
C ASP A 180 21.62 -5.25 0.81
N ALA A 181 21.54 -5.96 -0.31
CA ALA A 181 20.28 -6.41 -0.87
C ALA A 181 19.47 -7.29 0.10
N GLN A 182 20.12 -8.14 0.90
CA GLN A 182 19.43 -8.98 1.88
C GLN A 182 18.75 -8.13 2.96
N ALA A 183 19.44 -7.11 3.47
CA ALA A 183 18.89 -6.15 4.42
C ALA A 183 17.75 -5.33 3.79
N VAL A 184 17.88 -4.91 2.52
CA VAL A 184 16.79 -4.20 1.82
C VAL A 184 15.53 -5.07 1.71
N HIS A 185 15.65 -6.33 1.30
CA HIS A 185 14.51 -7.24 1.25
C HIS A 185 13.87 -7.47 2.63
N GLY A 186 14.69 -7.63 3.67
CA GLY A 186 14.21 -7.75 5.05
C GLY A 186 13.46 -6.51 5.54
N ILE A 187 14.01 -5.32 5.27
CA ILE A 187 13.37 -4.02 5.59
C ILE A 187 12.05 -3.88 4.85
N ALA A 188 12.01 -4.14 3.54
CA ALA A 188 10.80 -4.05 2.74
C ALA A 188 9.69 -4.98 3.26
N ALA A 189 10.02 -6.23 3.58
CA ALA A 189 9.06 -7.19 4.13
C ALA A 189 8.47 -6.72 5.48
N VAL A 190 9.30 -6.15 6.37
CA VAL A 190 8.83 -5.58 7.64
C VAL A 190 7.99 -4.33 7.42
N VAL A 191 8.39 -3.44 6.52
CA VAL A 191 7.62 -2.22 6.20
C VAL A 191 6.25 -2.57 5.65
N ILE A 192 6.14 -3.49 4.69
CA ILE A 192 4.85 -3.90 4.13
C ILE A 192 3.94 -4.51 5.21
N ARG A 193 4.52 -5.33 6.10
CA ARG A 193 3.78 -5.93 7.21
C ARG A 193 3.28 -4.87 8.21
N GLU A 194 4.13 -3.95 8.63
CA GLU A 194 3.76 -2.92 9.62
C GLU A 194 2.83 -1.86 9.02
N MET A 195 2.99 -1.50 7.74
CA MET A 195 2.04 -0.66 7.03
C MET A 195 0.63 -1.27 7.01
N ALA A 196 0.52 -2.60 7.09
CA ALA A 196 -0.76 -3.26 7.22
C ALA A 196 -1.52 -2.85 8.49
N PHE A 197 -0.79 -2.77 9.61
CA PHE A 197 -1.34 -2.39 10.91
C PHE A 197 -1.55 -0.88 11.04
N TYR A 198 -0.59 -0.05 10.59
CA TYR A 198 -0.78 1.40 10.55
C TYR A 198 -2.01 1.81 9.75
N SER A 199 -2.26 1.14 8.63
CA SER A 199 -3.44 1.39 7.80
C SER A 199 -4.74 1.03 8.52
N LEU A 200 -4.76 -0.07 9.28
CA LEU A 200 -5.93 -0.43 10.09
C LEU A 200 -6.18 0.61 11.19
N ASP A 201 -5.14 0.98 11.94
CA ASP A 201 -5.24 2.03 12.97
C ASP A 201 -5.71 3.36 12.38
N TYR A 202 -5.22 3.72 11.18
CA TYR A 202 -5.61 4.95 10.48
C TYR A 202 -7.10 4.98 10.11
N LEU A 203 -7.66 3.81 9.75
CA LEU A 203 -9.08 3.65 9.45
C LEU A 203 -9.94 3.70 10.71
N GLU A 204 -9.49 3.08 11.80
CA GLU A 204 -10.25 2.96 13.05
C GLU A 204 -10.15 4.21 13.95
N GLN A 205 -9.09 5.01 13.81
CA GLN A 205 -8.80 6.14 14.69
C GLN A 205 -8.72 7.48 13.93
N PRO A 206 -9.84 8.04 13.42
CA PRO A 206 -9.85 9.30 12.66
C PRO A 206 -9.16 10.48 13.37
N ALA A 207 -9.29 10.55 14.70
CA ALA A 207 -8.68 11.62 15.51
C ALA A 207 -7.13 11.55 15.58
N ARG A 208 -6.52 10.41 15.24
CA ARG A 208 -5.08 10.17 15.29
C ARG A 208 -4.44 10.02 13.91
N ARG A 209 -5.17 10.29 12.83
CA ARG A 209 -4.69 10.09 11.44
C ARG A 209 -3.36 10.75 11.14
N ASP A 210 -3.20 12.02 11.53
CA ASP A 210 -1.95 12.75 11.30
C ASP A 210 -0.79 12.15 12.12
N GLN A 211 -1.05 11.74 13.36
CA GLN A 211 -0.07 11.08 14.21
C GLN A 211 0.37 9.74 13.60
N ILE A 212 -0.59 8.89 13.21
CA ILE A 212 -0.33 7.57 12.61
C ILE A 212 0.48 7.70 11.32
N ARG A 213 0.15 8.69 10.47
CA ARG A 213 0.92 8.99 9.26
C ARG A 213 2.38 9.32 9.60
N THR A 214 2.60 10.19 10.58
CA THR A 214 3.96 10.55 11.02
C THR A 214 4.71 9.37 11.65
N GLU A 215 4.03 8.53 12.43
CA GLU A 215 4.61 7.33 13.04
C GLU A 215 5.05 6.32 11.96
N ALA A 216 4.21 6.06 10.97
CA ALA A 216 4.53 5.21 9.82
C ALA A 216 5.74 5.73 9.04
N GLN A 217 5.78 7.02 8.72
CA GLN A 217 6.92 7.65 8.03
C GLN A 217 8.21 7.53 8.84
N ARG A 218 8.16 7.83 10.14
CA ARG A 218 9.32 7.74 11.04
C ARG A 218 9.80 6.30 11.17
N PHE A 219 8.89 5.33 11.26
CA PHE A 219 9.22 3.91 11.32
C PHE A 219 10.04 3.46 10.10
N ILE A 220 9.58 3.80 8.89
CA ILE A 220 10.28 3.46 7.65
C ILE A 220 11.66 4.12 7.60
N LEU A 221 11.75 5.40 7.96
CA LEU A 221 13.02 6.13 8.02
C LEU A 221 14.00 5.50 9.01
N MET A 222 13.54 5.12 10.21
CA MET A 222 14.40 4.49 11.22
C MET A 222 14.96 3.14 10.74
N LEU A 223 14.15 2.33 10.05
CA LEU A 223 14.62 1.07 9.47
C LEU A 223 15.66 1.30 8.38
N LEU A 224 15.43 2.29 7.50
CA LEU A 224 16.37 2.64 6.44
C LEU A 224 17.70 3.14 7.02
N TRP A 225 17.65 4.07 7.98
CA TRP A 225 18.86 4.59 8.64
C TRP A 225 19.58 3.52 9.46
N GLY A 226 18.85 2.65 10.15
CA GLY A 226 19.42 1.51 10.85
C GLY A 226 20.16 0.56 9.88
N GLY A 227 19.55 0.27 8.73
CA GLY A 227 20.16 -0.49 7.64
C GLY A 227 21.48 0.11 7.17
N MET A 228 21.50 1.43 6.92
CA MET A 228 22.71 2.14 6.49
C MET A 228 23.80 2.18 7.57
N ALA A 229 23.41 2.43 8.82
CA ALA A 229 24.34 2.54 9.94
C ALA A 229 25.09 1.22 10.20
N MET A 230 24.45 0.06 9.98
CA MET A 230 25.10 -1.25 10.15
C MET A 230 26.27 -1.47 9.18
N ARG A 231 26.30 -0.79 8.03
CA ARG A 231 27.38 -0.89 7.01
C ARG A 231 28.48 0.17 7.19
N MET A 232 28.23 1.24 7.94
CA MET A 232 29.18 2.34 8.14
C MET A 232 30.59 1.91 8.59
N PRO A 233 30.77 0.94 9.51
CA PRO A 233 32.12 0.50 9.91
C PRO A 233 32.96 -0.04 8.75
N GLN A 234 32.33 -0.75 7.80
CA GLN A 234 33.00 -1.34 6.64
C GLN A 234 33.40 -0.27 5.61
N VAL A 235 32.51 0.72 5.39
CA VAL A 235 32.76 1.86 4.50
C VAL A 235 33.91 2.72 5.02
N LEU A 236 33.94 2.99 6.33
CA LEU A 236 35.01 3.75 6.97
C LEU A 236 36.36 3.02 6.91
N ALA A 237 36.36 1.69 7.11
CA ALA A 237 37.57 0.88 7.00
C ALA A 237 38.14 0.83 5.56
N ALA A 238 37.28 0.89 4.54
CA ALA A 238 37.69 0.90 3.13
C ALA A 238 38.30 2.24 2.68
N ARG A 239 37.90 3.38 3.29
CA ARG A 239 38.46 4.71 3.00
C ARG A 239 39.81 5.00 3.68
N ALA A 240 40.17 4.20 4.68
CA ALA A 240 41.42 4.36 5.44
C ALA A 240 42.60 3.58 4.84
N ARG A 241 42.41 2.89 3.71
CA ARG A 241 43.43 2.17 2.93
C ARG A 241 43.66 2.89 1.61
#